data_AF-A0A9E1LPR1-F1
#
_entry.id   AF-A0A9E1LPR1-F1
#
_cell.length_a   1.000
_cell.length_b   1.000
_cell.length_c   1.000
_cell.angle_alpha   90.00
_cell.angle_beta   90.00
_cell.angle_gamma   90.00
#
_symmetry.space_group_name_H-M   'P 1'
#
loop_
_entity.id
_entity.type
_entity.pdbx_description
1 polymer ?
#
loop_
_entity_poly.entity_id
_entity_poly.type
_entity_poly.pdbx_seq_one_letter_code
_entity_poly.pdbx_strand_id
1 'polypeptide(L)'
;MRLIVAIVLWVVSIVSLTWGIAQRTVFDAPDSIVRTISLDNKAPATILRGNDLLAFPGRPTITISGTIGARVPAESGVGFEIRKPSELFVAYGRSPDVLAWLSPTRHTVLSFDALSDSWTALPRSGELFAPDPRGSDMWLQEFSGTSSLSLALAAPEDMTVLIMSDGVLPAPTDVTITWPVSNDAPLVLAAIIVGVITLIAGFIAVLTALVHYRNNKGPRRKKTRMPKRPRRSRTRVAPKRKPAPPRGGRRVAGFVALPLVGGLLLGGCSPVTTPPAASEVTEAPVLATKPYPAVTELQFSRIMSSVAAQIRLADEELSINLLGPRVQDPMLSTRRTAYIVQRADPESSALVPIPSSPIRLVMPQQTTGWPRSVFGIIQDEEDLESPSLGVVLRQEDPRSQYHLTYAVVLNPQVQLPDLPAANIGAPKLAPDSKLTRISPQDVVAHYSQVINEGTQSEYAREFSLAADPLFAAIGPDAALLRQESFGETVEVDWETTPTDRDVVAFSTAAGGAIVLGTLSEAEKVMPIQSGATINSSIAVRALTSLSQSSRGFEVDSHIQILWYVPPVGSEESIRVLGFTYSLMGAKEVSNE
;
A
#
# COMPACT_ATOMS: atom_id res chain seq x y z
N MET A 1 -32.43 24.15 60.34
CA MET A 1 -31.98 24.49 58.96
C MET A 1 -30.82 23.62 58.47
N ARG A 2 -29.66 23.56 59.16
CA ARG A 2 -28.48 22.81 58.67
C ARG A 2 -28.69 21.30 58.44
N LEU A 3 -29.52 20.66 59.25
CA LEU A 3 -29.88 19.24 59.10
C LEU A 3 -30.75 18.98 57.87
N ILE A 4 -31.64 19.92 57.51
CA ILE A 4 -32.48 19.83 56.31
C ILE A 4 -31.61 19.97 55.05
N VAL A 5 -30.64 20.90 55.05
CA VAL A 5 -29.66 21.04 53.97
C VAL A 5 -28.82 19.77 53.79
N ALA A 6 -28.40 19.14 54.88
CA ALA A 6 -27.66 17.88 54.83
C ALA A 6 -28.49 16.74 54.20
N ILE A 7 -29.78 16.64 54.55
CA ILE A 7 -30.71 15.65 53.96
C ILE A 7 -30.87 15.88 52.46
N VAL A 8 -31.07 17.13 52.03
CA VAL A 8 -31.21 17.48 50.61
C VAL A 8 -29.94 17.14 49.83
N LEU A 9 -28.76 17.47 50.35
CA LEU A 9 -27.47 17.13 49.72
C LEU A 9 -27.26 15.61 49.61
N TRP A 10 -27.70 14.84 50.61
CA TRP A 10 -27.66 13.39 50.57
C TRP A 10 -28.60 12.81 49.51
N VAL A 11 -29.82 13.35 49.39
CA VAL A 11 -30.76 12.93 48.35
C VAL A 11 -30.21 13.23 46.96
N VAL A 12 -29.67 14.44 46.74
CA VAL A 12 -29.05 14.82 45.45
C VAL A 12 -27.87 13.90 45.12
N SER A 13 -27.02 13.61 46.10
CA SER A 13 -25.87 12.70 45.93
C SER A 13 -26.31 11.28 45.55
N ILE A 14 -27.30 10.72 46.26
CA ILE A 14 -27.84 9.39 45.95
C ILE A 14 -28.43 9.39 44.53
N VAL A 15 -29.22 10.39 44.16
CA VAL A 15 -29.85 10.45 42.84
C VAL A 15 -28.81 10.57 41.73
N SER A 16 -27.80 11.43 41.87
CA SER A 16 -26.78 11.60 40.83
C SER A 16 -25.84 10.39 40.72
N LEU A 17 -25.48 9.75 41.83
CA LEU A 17 -24.68 8.53 41.83
C LEU A 17 -25.46 7.35 41.25
N THR A 18 -26.72 7.17 41.65
CA THR A 18 -27.58 6.12 41.10
C THR A 18 -27.84 6.33 39.62
N TRP A 19 -28.05 7.57 39.16
CA TRP A 19 -28.18 7.88 37.75
C TRP A 19 -26.90 7.58 36.95
N GLY A 20 -25.73 8.01 37.45
CA GLY A 20 -24.44 7.72 36.80
C GLY A 20 -24.12 6.22 36.74
N ILE A 21 -24.47 5.47 37.80
CA ILE A 21 -24.31 4.00 37.82
C ILE A 21 -25.32 3.34 36.86
N ALA A 22 -26.58 3.74 36.90
CA ALA A 22 -27.64 3.16 36.06
C ALA A 22 -27.36 3.37 34.56
N GLN A 23 -26.81 4.52 34.16
CA GLN A 23 -26.39 4.76 32.78
C GLN A 23 -25.34 3.77 32.28
N ARG A 24 -24.50 3.23 33.17
CA ARG A 24 -23.42 2.29 32.82
C ARG A 24 -23.78 0.82 33.06
N THR A 25 -24.91 0.51 33.72
CA THR A 25 -25.25 -0.87 34.07
C THR A 25 -26.58 -1.33 33.52
N VAL A 26 -27.56 -0.43 33.44
CA VAL A 26 -28.93 -0.74 32.98
C VAL A 26 -29.20 -0.17 31.60
N PHE A 27 -28.59 0.97 31.26
CA PHE A 27 -28.74 1.64 29.96
C PHE A 27 -27.48 1.56 29.10
N ASP A 28 -26.59 0.61 29.39
CA ASP A 28 -25.39 0.41 28.58
C ASP A 28 -25.84 -0.08 27.19
N ALA A 29 -25.49 0.66 26.15
CA ALA A 29 -25.69 0.20 24.79
C ALA A 29 -24.77 -1.01 24.55
N PRO A 30 -25.13 -1.95 23.68
CA PRO A 30 -24.21 -3.04 23.33
C PRO A 30 -22.90 -2.44 22.79
N ASP A 31 -21.77 -2.97 23.27
CA ASP A 31 -20.42 -2.52 22.88
C ASP A 31 -20.14 -2.70 21.38
N SER A 32 -20.98 -3.49 20.70
CA SER A 32 -20.92 -3.67 19.25
C SER A 32 -22.27 -3.94 18.62
N ILE A 33 -22.41 -3.53 17.36
CA ILE A 33 -23.52 -3.88 16.48
C ILE A 33 -23.06 -5.09 15.66
N VAL A 34 -23.73 -6.22 15.83
CA VAL A 34 -23.42 -7.46 15.09
C VAL A 34 -24.53 -7.73 14.09
N ARG A 35 -24.16 -8.01 12.84
CA ARG A 35 -25.08 -8.43 11.77
C ARG A 35 -24.53 -9.64 11.04
N THR A 36 -25.35 -10.68 10.96
CA THR A 36 -25.00 -11.95 10.32
C THR A 36 -25.96 -12.23 9.18
N ILE A 37 -25.43 -12.75 8.08
CA ILE A 37 -26.19 -13.29 6.96
C ILE A 37 -25.68 -14.70 6.64
N SER A 38 -26.61 -15.64 6.45
CA SER A 38 -26.34 -16.98 5.93
C SER A 38 -26.87 -17.08 4.50
N LEU A 39 -25.98 -17.40 3.57
CA LEU A 39 -26.22 -17.43 2.14
C LEU A 39 -26.37 -18.86 1.63
N ASP A 40 -27.37 -19.10 0.77
CA ASP A 40 -27.42 -20.29 -0.09
C ASP A 40 -26.65 -20.01 -1.39
N ASN A 41 -25.33 -19.85 -1.25
CA ASN A 41 -24.46 -19.45 -2.34
C ASN A 41 -24.14 -20.64 -3.28
N LYS A 42 -24.35 -20.41 -4.58
CA LYS A 42 -23.89 -21.30 -5.66
C LYS A 42 -22.77 -20.68 -6.50
N ALA A 43 -22.45 -19.42 -6.27
CA ALA A 43 -21.40 -18.71 -6.96
C ALA A 43 -20.04 -18.94 -6.27
N PRO A 44 -18.93 -19.04 -7.02
CA PRO A 44 -17.59 -19.22 -6.44
C PRO A 44 -17.07 -17.99 -5.69
N ALA A 45 -17.70 -16.83 -5.87
CA ALA A 45 -17.30 -15.58 -5.21
C ALA A 45 -18.48 -14.82 -4.60
N THR A 46 -18.22 -14.17 -3.47
CA THR A 46 -19.09 -13.19 -2.84
C THR A 46 -18.30 -11.90 -2.63
N ILE A 47 -18.91 -10.75 -2.96
CA ILE A 47 -18.29 -9.44 -2.76
C ILE A 47 -19.10 -8.60 -1.78
N LEU A 48 -18.39 -7.80 -0.98
CA LEU A 48 -18.95 -6.83 -0.05
C LEU A 48 -18.31 -5.46 -0.34
N ARG A 49 -19.13 -4.43 -0.57
CA ARG A 49 -18.61 -3.10 -0.93
C ARG A 49 -18.19 -2.33 0.32
N GLY A 50 -17.21 -1.45 0.17
CA GLY A 50 -16.74 -0.60 1.27
C GLY A 50 -17.83 0.27 1.87
N ASN A 51 -18.77 0.78 1.06
CA ASN A 51 -19.90 1.56 1.57
C ASN A 51 -20.76 0.81 2.60
N ASP A 52 -20.94 -0.51 2.43
CA ASP A 52 -21.68 -1.34 3.39
C ASP A 52 -20.91 -1.49 4.72
N LEU A 53 -19.58 -1.46 4.68
CA LEU A 53 -18.72 -1.48 5.87
C LEU A 53 -18.76 -0.15 6.63
N LEU A 54 -19.09 0.95 5.96
CA LEU A 54 -19.21 2.30 6.55
C LEU A 54 -20.61 2.62 7.06
N ALA A 55 -21.52 1.64 7.09
CA ALA A 55 -22.89 1.79 7.60
C ALA A 55 -22.97 2.35 9.03
N PHE A 56 -21.99 2.00 9.89
CA PHE A 56 -21.86 2.51 11.25
C PHE A 56 -20.44 3.05 11.50
N PRO A 57 -20.26 4.03 12.41
CA PRO A 57 -18.94 4.54 12.74
C PRO A 57 -18.06 3.47 13.39
N GLY A 58 -16.74 3.61 13.22
CA GLY A 58 -15.76 2.69 13.78
C GLY A 58 -15.11 1.79 12.72
N ARG A 59 -14.20 0.92 13.16
CA ARG A 59 -13.54 -0.07 12.29
C ARG A 59 -14.28 -1.39 12.41
N PRO A 60 -15.02 -1.85 11.38
CA PRO A 60 -15.74 -3.11 11.47
C PRO A 60 -14.80 -4.31 11.42
N THR A 61 -15.23 -5.38 12.07
CA THR A 61 -14.64 -6.71 11.97
C THR A 61 -15.55 -7.58 11.12
N ILE A 62 -15.01 -8.14 10.05
CA ILE A 62 -15.67 -9.10 9.16
C ILE A 62 -15.25 -10.49 9.61
N THR A 63 -16.20 -11.35 9.93
CA THR A 63 -16.00 -12.76 10.27
C THR A 63 -16.73 -13.63 9.27
N ILE A 64 -16.00 -14.55 8.64
CA ILE A 64 -16.53 -15.46 7.61
C ILE A 64 -16.36 -16.90 8.08
N SER A 65 -17.40 -17.70 7.88
CA SER A 65 -17.43 -19.12 8.21
C SER A 65 -18.43 -19.87 7.34
N GLY A 66 -18.47 -21.19 7.51
CA GLY A 66 -19.43 -22.05 6.82
C GLY A 66 -19.01 -22.35 5.38
N THR A 67 -18.99 -23.63 5.04
CA THR A 67 -18.62 -24.09 3.69
C THR A 67 -19.64 -25.10 3.18
N ILE A 68 -20.01 -24.96 1.91
CA ILE A 68 -20.90 -25.90 1.22
C ILE A 68 -20.05 -26.78 0.30
N GLY A 69 -20.35 -28.08 0.32
CA GLY A 69 -19.75 -29.00 -0.64
C GLY A 69 -20.43 -28.90 -1.99
N ALA A 70 -19.66 -28.91 -3.07
CA ALA A 70 -20.17 -28.89 -4.43
C ALA A 70 -19.67 -30.08 -5.24
N ARG A 71 -20.48 -30.48 -6.21
CA ARG A 71 -20.15 -31.52 -7.18
C ARG A 71 -19.22 -30.93 -8.23
N VAL A 72 -17.97 -31.37 -8.24
CA VAL A 72 -16.90 -30.86 -9.11
C VAL A 72 -16.27 -32.02 -9.89
N PRO A 73 -15.66 -31.76 -11.06
CA PRO A 73 -14.94 -32.78 -11.80
C PRO A 73 -13.85 -33.41 -10.92
N ALA A 74 -13.74 -34.74 -10.97
CA ALA A 74 -12.71 -35.44 -10.23
C ALA A 74 -11.32 -35.13 -10.83
N GLU A 75 -10.29 -35.02 -9.99
CA GLU A 75 -8.91 -34.77 -10.43
C GLU A 75 -8.37 -35.89 -11.34
N SER A 76 -8.94 -37.09 -11.26
CA SER A 76 -8.65 -38.21 -12.18
C SER A 76 -9.10 -37.95 -13.63
N GLY A 77 -9.84 -36.86 -13.89
CA GLY A 77 -10.40 -36.52 -15.19
C GLY A 77 -11.64 -37.34 -15.57
N VAL A 78 -12.10 -38.26 -14.71
CA VAL A 78 -13.26 -39.12 -14.98
C VAL A 78 -14.28 -39.01 -13.86
N GLY A 79 -15.47 -38.51 -14.21
CA GLY A 79 -16.60 -38.41 -13.30
C GLY A 79 -16.60 -37.13 -12.46
N PHE A 80 -17.42 -37.15 -11.40
CA PHE A 80 -17.59 -36.02 -10.49
C PHE A 80 -17.54 -36.50 -9.06
N GLU A 81 -16.96 -35.70 -8.19
CA GLU A 81 -16.91 -35.92 -6.75
C GLU A 81 -17.49 -34.72 -6.00
N ILE A 82 -17.96 -34.96 -4.77
CA ILE A 82 -18.42 -33.89 -3.89
C ILE A 82 -17.22 -33.47 -3.04
N ARG A 83 -16.69 -32.29 -3.30
CA ARG A 83 -15.62 -31.70 -2.48
C ARG A 83 -16.17 -30.59 -1.61
N LYS A 84 -15.57 -30.43 -0.43
CA LYS A 84 -15.83 -29.30 0.48
C LYS A 84 -14.58 -28.42 0.54
N PRO A 85 -14.74 -27.09 0.59
CA PRO A 85 -13.62 -26.18 0.77
C PRO A 85 -12.90 -26.49 2.08
N SER A 86 -11.57 -26.66 2.02
CA SER A 86 -10.70 -26.80 3.19
C SER A 86 -10.18 -25.45 3.70
N GLU A 87 -10.17 -24.44 2.83
CA GLU A 87 -9.68 -23.09 3.12
C GLU A 87 -10.68 -22.04 2.65
N LEU A 88 -10.80 -21.00 3.46
CA LEU A 88 -11.50 -19.76 3.23
C LEU A 88 -10.47 -18.72 2.80
N PHE A 89 -10.83 -17.90 1.82
CA PHE A 89 -10.00 -16.85 1.29
C PHE A 89 -10.75 -15.51 1.36
N VAL A 90 -10.06 -14.49 1.86
CA VAL A 90 -10.54 -13.12 1.87
C VAL A 90 -9.44 -12.20 1.39
N ALA A 91 -9.76 -11.37 0.40
CA ALA A 91 -8.89 -10.30 -0.05
C ALA A 91 -9.68 -9.01 -0.15
N TYR A 92 -8.98 -7.88 -0.17
CA TYR A 92 -9.60 -6.62 -0.56
C TYR A 92 -8.71 -5.88 -1.55
N GLY A 93 -9.36 -5.09 -2.38
CA GLY A 93 -8.73 -4.29 -3.43
C GLY A 93 -9.64 -3.15 -3.82
N ARG A 94 -9.19 -2.33 -4.77
CA ARG A 94 -10.07 -1.32 -5.36
C ARG A 94 -11.21 -2.01 -6.10
N SER A 95 -12.39 -1.43 -6.05
CA SER A 95 -13.60 -2.02 -6.63
C SER A 95 -13.45 -2.34 -8.12
N PRO A 96 -12.86 -1.48 -8.98
CA PRO A 96 -12.69 -1.81 -10.39
C PRO A 96 -11.69 -2.95 -10.60
N ASP A 97 -10.67 -3.07 -9.75
CA ASP A 97 -9.67 -4.14 -9.81
C ASP A 97 -10.27 -5.49 -9.42
N VAL A 98 -11.03 -5.54 -8.33
CA VAL A 98 -11.73 -6.75 -7.88
C VAL A 98 -12.76 -7.21 -8.93
N LEU A 99 -13.53 -6.27 -9.48
CA LEU A 99 -14.54 -6.60 -10.50
C LEU A 99 -13.90 -7.06 -11.81
N ALA A 100 -12.76 -6.46 -12.22
CA ALA A 100 -12.05 -6.88 -13.42
C ALA A 100 -11.41 -8.26 -13.27
N TRP A 101 -10.82 -8.58 -12.11
CA TRP A 101 -10.30 -9.91 -11.81
C TRP A 101 -11.42 -10.97 -11.80
N LEU A 102 -12.58 -10.60 -11.22
CA LEU A 102 -13.75 -11.46 -11.19
C LEU A 102 -14.37 -11.68 -12.58
N SER A 103 -14.35 -10.72 -13.49
CA SER A 103 -14.99 -10.88 -14.80
C SER A 103 -14.38 -12.06 -15.60
N PRO A 104 -15.18 -12.97 -16.21
CA PRO A 104 -16.65 -13.03 -16.28
C PRO A 104 -17.31 -13.97 -15.25
N THR A 105 -16.66 -14.25 -14.12
CA THR A 105 -17.12 -15.17 -13.07
C THR A 105 -18.42 -14.71 -12.41
N ARG A 106 -19.31 -15.67 -12.21
CA ARG A 106 -20.52 -15.55 -11.39
C ARG A 106 -20.14 -15.18 -9.97
N HIS A 107 -20.79 -14.16 -9.41
CA HIS A 107 -20.55 -13.72 -8.04
C HIS A 107 -21.83 -13.20 -7.39
N THR A 108 -21.87 -13.22 -6.06
CA THR A 108 -22.96 -12.62 -5.27
C THR A 108 -22.50 -11.27 -4.73
N VAL A 109 -23.29 -10.22 -4.94
CA VAL A 109 -23.06 -8.90 -4.33
C VAL A 109 -23.87 -8.82 -3.05
N LEU A 110 -23.19 -8.71 -1.91
CA LEU A 110 -23.81 -8.41 -0.63
C LEU A 110 -23.90 -6.90 -0.45
N SER A 111 -25.07 -6.44 0.00
CA SER A 111 -25.26 -5.07 0.46
C SER A 111 -26.12 -5.03 1.70
N PHE A 112 -25.77 -4.13 2.62
CA PHE A 112 -26.44 -3.95 3.90
C PHE A 112 -27.07 -2.56 3.95
N ASP A 113 -28.39 -2.50 4.13
CA ASP A 113 -29.10 -1.24 4.32
C ASP A 113 -29.28 -0.95 5.82
N ALA A 114 -28.61 0.10 6.29
CA ALA A 114 -28.65 0.53 7.68
C ALA A 114 -30.02 1.12 8.09
N LEU A 115 -30.82 1.63 7.14
CA LEU A 115 -32.11 2.25 7.43
C LEU A 115 -33.20 1.21 7.67
N SER A 116 -33.20 0.14 6.87
CA SER A 116 -34.15 -0.97 6.99
C SER A 116 -33.64 -2.13 7.87
N ASP A 117 -32.38 -2.05 8.31
CA ASP A 117 -31.67 -3.10 9.05
C ASP A 117 -31.71 -4.47 8.36
N SER A 118 -31.58 -4.46 7.02
CA SER A 118 -31.78 -5.65 6.18
C SER A 118 -30.62 -5.91 5.22
N TRP A 119 -30.36 -7.20 4.98
CA TRP A 119 -29.40 -7.64 3.99
C TRP A 119 -30.04 -7.89 2.63
N THR A 120 -29.29 -7.58 1.58
CA THR A 120 -29.60 -7.98 0.20
C THR A 120 -28.45 -8.76 -0.39
N ALA A 121 -28.77 -9.88 -1.04
CA ALA A 121 -27.81 -10.73 -1.75
C ALA A 121 -28.22 -10.80 -3.22
N LEU A 122 -27.50 -10.08 -4.07
CA LEU A 122 -27.81 -9.96 -5.50
C LEU A 122 -26.88 -10.86 -6.32
N PRO A 123 -27.38 -11.99 -6.86
CA PRO A 123 -26.57 -12.84 -7.73
C PRO A 123 -26.31 -12.14 -9.07
N ARG A 124 -25.06 -12.18 -9.54
CA ARG A 124 -24.65 -11.77 -10.87
C ARG A 124 -24.33 -12.99 -11.70
N SER A 125 -24.88 -13.04 -12.91
CA SER A 125 -24.60 -14.11 -13.87
C SER A 125 -23.15 -14.09 -14.31
N GLY A 126 -22.62 -15.26 -14.69
CA GLY A 126 -21.25 -15.42 -15.12
C GLY A 126 -20.82 -16.88 -15.12
N GLU A 127 -19.53 -17.13 -15.31
CA GLU A 127 -18.93 -18.46 -15.26
C GLU A 127 -18.92 -19.03 -13.84
N LEU A 128 -19.12 -20.34 -13.70
CA LEU A 128 -19.17 -21.01 -12.39
C LEU A 128 -17.79 -21.33 -11.81
N PHE A 129 -16.73 -21.13 -12.60
CA PHE A 129 -15.35 -21.40 -12.23
C PHE A 129 -14.53 -20.12 -12.36
N ALA A 130 -13.71 -19.85 -11.35
CA ALA A 130 -12.69 -18.82 -11.36
C ALA A 130 -11.31 -19.46 -11.15
N PRO A 131 -10.23 -18.80 -11.59
CA PRO A 131 -8.89 -19.13 -11.12
C PRO A 131 -8.80 -19.00 -9.60
N ASP A 132 -7.79 -19.66 -9.02
CA ASP A 132 -7.46 -19.50 -7.61
C ASP A 132 -7.09 -18.02 -7.33
N PRO A 133 -7.74 -17.35 -6.38
CA PRO A 133 -7.44 -15.96 -6.06
C PRO A 133 -6.13 -15.79 -5.28
N ARG A 134 -5.56 -16.85 -4.69
CA ARG A 134 -4.41 -16.75 -3.78
C ARG A 134 -3.14 -16.28 -4.51
N GLY A 135 -2.41 -15.37 -3.88
CA GLY A 135 -1.14 -14.85 -4.40
C GLY A 135 -1.30 -13.92 -5.60
N SER A 136 -2.51 -13.42 -5.88
CA SER A 136 -2.70 -12.44 -6.95
C SER A 136 -2.15 -11.07 -6.56
N ASP A 137 -1.40 -10.47 -7.47
CA ASP A 137 -0.88 -9.11 -7.28
C ASP A 137 -1.97 -8.02 -7.24
N MET A 138 -3.21 -8.35 -7.67
CA MET A 138 -4.35 -7.43 -7.65
C MET A 138 -4.80 -7.03 -6.25
N TRP A 139 -4.55 -7.88 -5.25
CA TRP A 139 -5.01 -7.66 -3.89
C TRP A 139 -4.12 -6.67 -3.17
N LEU A 140 -4.71 -5.74 -2.41
CA LEU A 140 -3.95 -4.90 -1.48
C LEU A 140 -3.41 -5.78 -0.35
N GLN A 141 -4.27 -6.66 0.15
CA GLN A 141 -3.92 -7.67 1.13
C GLN A 141 -4.85 -8.87 0.98
N GLU A 142 -4.35 -10.04 1.34
CA GLU A 142 -5.06 -11.31 1.31
C GLU A 142 -4.89 -12.05 2.64
N PHE A 143 -5.86 -12.91 2.93
CA PHE A 143 -5.93 -13.70 4.16
C PHE A 143 -6.55 -15.06 3.85
N SER A 144 -5.99 -16.10 4.45
CA SER A 144 -6.47 -17.48 4.30
C SER A 144 -6.68 -18.13 5.68
N GLY A 145 -7.68 -19.00 5.82
CA GLY A 145 -7.95 -19.74 7.07
C GLY A 145 -8.85 -20.95 6.84
N THR A 146 -8.88 -21.93 7.75
CA THR A 146 -9.49 -23.25 7.47
C THR A 146 -10.95 -23.43 7.93
N SER A 147 -11.41 -22.67 8.92
CA SER A 147 -12.74 -22.87 9.53
C SER A 147 -13.51 -21.58 9.78
N SER A 148 -12.80 -20.54 10.21
CA SER A 148 -13.30 -19.19 10.34
C SER A 148 -12.17 -18.21 10.09
N LEU A 149 -12.49 -17.06 9.52
CA LEU A 149 -11.53 -16.00 9.24
C LEU A 149 -12.11 -14.69 9.73
N SER A 150 -11.37 -13.96 10.57
CA SER A 150 -11.78 -12.65 11.11
C SER A 150 -10.76 -11.57 10.77
N LEU A 151 -11.25 -10.46 10.23
CA LEU A 151 -10.48 -9.37 9.68
C LEU A 151 -11.08 -8.04 10.15
N ALA A 152 -10.28 -7.19 10.79
CA ALA A 152 -10.69 -5.81 11.09
C ALA A 152 -10.28 -4.89 9.93
N LEU A 153 -11.26 -4.38 9.18
CA LEU A 153 -11.02 -3.57 7.99
C LEU A 153 -12.02 -2.43 7.89
N ALA A 154 -11.52 -1.19 7.94
CA ALA A 154 -12.28 -0.03 7.48
C ALA A 154 -11.93 0.22 6.02
N ALA A 155 -12.72 -0.34 5.11
CA ALA A 155 -12.53 -0.14 3.68
C ALA A 155 -13.25 1.16 3.26
N PRO A 156 -12.56 2.11 2.58
CA PRO A 156 -13.23 3.26 1.99
C PRO A 156 -14.22 2.85 0.90
N GLU A 157 -15.07 3.79 0.46
CA GLU A 157 -16.15 3.52 -0.52
C GLU A 157 -15.66 2.94 -1.86
N ASP A 158 -14.41 3.21 -2.25
CA ASP A 158 -13.81 2.75 -3.49
C ASP A 158 -13.23 1.33 -3.39
N MET A 159 -13.22 0.71 -2.21
CA MET A 159 -12.73 -0.66 -2.00
C MET A 159 -13.84 -1.70 -1.97
N THR A 160 -13.50 -2.92 -2.37
CA THR A 160 -14.37 -4.08 -2.30
C THR A 160 -13.63 -5.23 -1.63
N VAL A 161 -14.33 -5.93 -0.73
CA VAL A 161 -13.86 -7.16 -0.11
C VAL A 161 -14.36 -8.35 -0.95
N LEU A 162 -13.43 -9.21 -1.32
CA LEU A 162 -13.65 -10.46 -2.03
C LEU A 162 -13.62 -11.62 -1.04
N ILE A 163 -14.63 -12.48 -1.07
CA ILE A 163 -14.77 -13.67 -0.23
C ILE A 163 -14.92 -14.88 -1.16
N MET A 164 -13.98 -15.82 -1.07
CA MET A 164 -13.90 -17.00 -1.94
C MET A 164 -13.35 -18.22 -1.17
N SER A 165 -13.32 -19.36 -1.84
CA SER A 165 -12.50 -20.52 -1.48
C SER A 165 -11.31 -20.63 -2.43
N ASP A 166 -11.40 -21.54 -3.39
CA ASP A 166 -10.41 -21.92 -4.41
C ASP A 166 -10.82 -21.46 -5.82
N GLY A 167 -11.99 -20.82 -5.96
CA GLY A 167 -12.56 -20.41 -7.25
C GLY A 167 -13.37 -21.50 -7.98
N VAL A 168 -13.31 -22.75 -7.53
CA VAL A 168 -14.06 -23.88 -8.11
C VAL A 168 -15.28 -24.21 -7.25
N LEU A 169 -15.13 -24.16 -5.94
CA LEU A 169 -16.20 -24.41 -4.98
C LEU A 169 -16.97 -23.11 -4.67
N PRO A 170 -18.22 -23.21 -4.19
CA PRO A 170 -19.00 -22.05 -3.81
C PRO A 170 -18.33 -21.25 -2.70
N ALA A 171 -18.54 -19.93 -2.74
CA ALA A 171 -18.09 -19.03 -1.70
C ALA A 171 -18.69 -19.42 -0.32
N PRO A 172 -18.00 -19.10 0.78
CA PRO A 172 -18.49 -19.30 2.14
C PRO A 172 -19.91 -18.77 2.38
N THR A 173 -20.63 -19.43 3.30
CA THR A 173 -22.07 -19.17 3.50
C THR A 173 -22.37 -18.10 4.52
N ASP A 174 -21.61 -18.06 5.61
CA ASP A 174 -21.90 -17.19 6.73
C ASP A 174 -20.95 -16.00 6.74
N VAL A 175 -21.52 -14.80 6.66
CA VAL A 175 -20.78 -13.54 6.75
C VAL A 175 -21.35 -12.74 7.92
N THR A 176 -20.48 -12.37 8.87
CA THR A 176 -20.82 -11.55 10.02
C THR A 176 -20.01 -10.26 10.00
N ILE A 177 -20.66 -9.12 10.12
CA ILE A 177 -20.01 -7.82 10.32
C ILE A 177 -20.30 -7.33 11.73
N THR A 178 -19.25 -6.92 12.42
CA THR A 178 -19.30 -6.38 13.79
C THR A 178 -18.73 -4.98 13.81
N TRP A 179 -19.55 -3.97 14.14
CA TRP A 179 -19.10 -2.59 14.32
C TRP A 179 -18.94 -2.26 15.80
N PRO A 180 -17.82 -1.66 16.23
CA PRO A 180 -17.67 -1.21 17.60
C PRO A 180 -18.54 0.02 17.86
N VAL A 181 -19.21 0.08 19.02
CA VAL A 181 -19.98 1.25 19.46
C VAL A 181 -19.17 1.97 20.52
N SER A 182 -18.85 3.25 20.28
CA SER A 182 -18.23 4.10 21.29
C SER A 182 -19.31 4.58 22.27
N ASN A 183 -19.38 3.99 23.46
CA ASN A 183 -20.23 4.51 24.52
C ASN A 183 -19.53 5.66 25.28
N ASP A 184 -19.39 6.80 24.61
CA ASP A 184 -18.91 8.02 25.25
C ASP A 184 -20.02 8.61 26.12
N ALA A 185 -19.92 8.43 27.43
CA ALA A 185 -20.87 8.95 28.40
C ALA A 185 -20.27 10.10 29.23
N PRO A 186 -20.01 11.30 28.64
CA PRO A 186 -19.36 12.41 29.35
C PRO A 186 -20.19 12.90 30.55
N LEU A 187 -21.51 12.74 30.48
CA LEU A 187 -22.43 13.08 31.57
C LEU A 187 -22.34 12.12 32.75
N VAL A 188 -21.90 10.87 32.56
CA VAL A 188 -21.71 9.90 33.65
C VAL A 188 -20.61 10.38 34.58
N LEU A 189 -19.46 10.78 34.02
CA LEU A 189 -18.35 11.31 34.82
C LEU A 189 -18.77 12.57 35.58
N ALA A 190 -19.50 13.49 34.93
CA ALA A 190 -20.03 14.68 35.57
C ALA A 190 -21.03 14.33 36.71
N ALA A 191 -21.94 13.38 36.49
CA ALA A 191 -22.92 12.94 37.49
C ALA A 191 -22.25 12.28 38.70
N ILE A 192 -21.20 11.47 38.47
CA ILE A 192 -20.40 10.87 39.53
C ILE A 192 -19.66 11.95 40.33
N ILE A 193 -19.01 12.91 39.66
CA ILE A 193 -18.30 14.02 40.31
C ILE A 193 -19.26 14.86 41.15
N VAL A 194 -20.39 15.27 40.60
CA VAL A 194 -21.44 16.02 41.32
C VAL A 194 -21.94 15.20 42.52
N GLY A 195 -22.14 13.89 42.34
CA GLY A 195 -22.55 12.99 43.39
C GLY A 195 -21.57 12.88 44.54
N VAL A 196 -20.27 12.74 44.25
CA VAL A 196 -19.21 12.68 45.26
C VAL A 196 -19.05 14.02 45.98
N ILE A 197 -19.08 15.14 45.25
CA ILE A 197 -18.97 16.48 45.85
C ILE A 197 -20.13 16.75 46.80
N THR A 198 -21.36 16.43 46.38
CA THR A 198 -22.57 16.62 47.21
C THR A 198 -22.59 15.65 48.40
N LEU A 199 -22.06 14.43 48.26
CA LEU A 199 -21.87 13.49 49.38
C LEU A 199 -20.95 14.09 50.45
N ILE A 200 -19.78 14.60 50.04
CA ILE A 200 -18.78 15.20 50.93
C ILE A 200 -19.36 16.45 51.61
N ALA A 201 -20.01 17.33 50.84
CA ALA A 201 -20.65 18.53 51.37
C ALA A 201 -21.75 18.18 52.38
N GLY A 202 -22.57 17.16 52.10
CA GLY A 202 -23.57 16.63 53.01
C GLY A 202 -22.95 16.09 54.31
N PHE A 203 -21.85 15.34 54.22
CA PHE A 203 -21.13 14.81 55.39
C PHE A 203 -20.56 15.93 56.27
N ILE A 204 -19.96 16.97 55.67
CA ILE A 204 -19.47 18.15 56.39
C ILE A 204 -20.63 18.90 57.08
N ALA A 205 -21.79 19.02 56.41
CA ALA A 205 -22.98 19.64 57.00
C ALA A 205 -23.52 18.86 58.22
N VAL A 206 -23.49 17.52 58.18
CA VAL A 206 -23.84 16.67 59.34
C VAL A 206 -22.83 16.83 60.48
N LEU A 207 -21.53 16.78 60.18
CA LEU A 207 -20.48 16.96 61.19
C LEU A 207 -20.56 18.32 61.89
N THR A 208 -20.74 19.40 61.12
CA THR A 208 -20.89 20.75 61.68
C THR A 208 -22.18 20.89 62.49
N ALA A 209 -23.28 20.25 62.07
CA ALA A 209 -24.51 20.20 62.86
C ALA A 209 -24.31 19.44 64.18
N LEU A 210 -23.59 18.31 64.18
CA LEU A 210 -23.26 17.52 65.37
C LEU A 210 -22.32 18.26 66.32
N VAL A 211 -21.27 18.89 65.80
CA VAL A 211 -20.34 19.71 66.59
C VAL A 211 -21.08 20.89 67.22
N HIS A 212 -21.95 21.57 66.47
CA HIS A 212 -22.74 22.67 67.00
C HIS A 212 -23.74 22.20 68.07
N TYR A 213 -24.39 21.05 67.86
CA TYR A 213 -25.27 20.43 68.86
C TYR A 213 -24.50 20.00 70.13
N ARG A 214 -23.25 19.52 69.99
CA ARG A 214 -22.38 19.20 71.13
C ARG A 214 -21.91 20.45 71.86
N ASN A 215 -21.53 21.51 71.14
CA ASN A 215 -21.06 22.77 71.73
C ASN A 215 -22.19 23.57 72.41
N ASN A 216 -23.44 23.42 71.96
CA ASN A 216 -24.60 24.05 72.61
C ASN A 216 -25.14 23.27 73.84
N LYS A 217 -24.53 22.13 74.20
CA LYS A 217 -24.73 21.54 75.53
C LYS A 217 -23.77 22.20 76.51
N GLY A 218 -24.20 23.32 77.08
CA GLY A 218 -23.49 24.00 78.18
C GLY A 218 -23.18 23.07 79.36
N PRO A 219 -22.28 23.47 80.28
CA PRO A 219 -21.77 22.62 81.34
C PRO A 219 -22.90 22.09 82.23
N ARG A 220 -23.04 20.76 82.35
CA ARG A 220 -23.94 20.13 83.32
C ARG A 220 -23.53 20.57 84.73
N ARG A 221 -24.33 21.46 85.33
CA ARG A 221 -24.27 21.84 86.74
C ARG A 221 -24.23 20.58 87.62
N LYS A 222 -23.13 20.41 88.38
CA LYS A 222 -23.08 19.57 89.58
C LYS A 222 -24.23 19.98 90.51
N LYS A 223 -25.03 19.01 90.96
CA LYS A 223 -26.00 19.22 92.04
C LYS A 223 -25.29 19.26 93.40
N THR A 224 -25.66 20.27 94.18
CA THR A 224 -25.68 20.38 95.66
C THR A 224 -24.38 20.23 96.48
N ARG A 225 -24.01 21.35 97.12
CA ARG A 225 -23.06 21.48 98.25
C ARG A 225 -23.62 20.82 99.52
N MET A 226 -22.78 20.06 100.24
CA MET A 226 -22.95 19.77 101.68
C MET A 226 -22.53 20.97 102.55
N PRO A 227 -23.04 21.10 103.80
CA PRO A 227 -22.75 22.23 104.68
C PRO A 227 -21.31 22.18 105.22
N LYS A 228 -20.66 23.35 105.31
CA LYS A 228 -19.31 23.53 105.83
C LYS A 228 -19.28 23.52 107.37
N ARG A 229 -18.30 22.82 107.95
CA ARG A 229 -17.83 22.98 109.34
C ARG A 229 -16.91 24.24 109.48
N PRO A 230 -16.76 24.81 110.69
CA PRO A 230 -16.23 26.15 110.88
C PRO A 230 -14.69 26.26 110.84
N ARG A 231 -14.26 27.50 110.59
CA ARG A 231 -12.91 28.01 110.31
C ARG A 231 -11.84 27.74 111.37
N ARG A 232 -10.58 27.66 110.92
CA ARG A 232 -9.41 28.23 111.62
C ARG A 232 -8.64 29.19 110.70
N SER A 233 -8.02 30.18 111.33
CA SER A 233 -7.52 31.44 110.77
C SER A 233 -6.01 31.47 110.51
N ARG A 234 -5.60 32.52 109.76
CA ARG A 234 -4.24 33.08 109.54
C ARG A 234 -3.45 32.41 108.40
N THR A 235 -2.74 33.12 107.51
CA THR A 235 -2.06 34.42 107.68
C THR A 235 -1.91 35.14 106.31
N ARG A 236 -1.83 36.48 106.32
CA ARG A 236 -1.53 37.36 105.17
C ARG A 236 -0.07 37.17 104.70
N VAL A 237 0.15 37.17 103.38
CA VAL A 237 1.40 37.64 102.75
C VAL A 237 1.04 38.52 101.54
N ALA A 238 1.70 39.67 101.45
CA ALA A 238 1.49 40.76 100.50
C ALA A 238 2.14 40.47 99.11
N PRO A 239 1.88 41.29 98.07
CA PRO A 239 2.04 40.91 96.67
C PRO A 239 3.44 41.22 96.11
N LYS A 240 3.80 40.59 94.98
CA LYS A 240 4.91 41.05 94.13
C LYS A 240 4.44 41.34 92.70
N ARG A 241 4.90 42.50 92.22
CA ARG A 241 4.71 43.12 90.90
C ARG A 241 5.44 42.33 89.79
N LYS A 242 4.95 42.57 88.56
CA LYS A 242 5.41 42.10 87.24
C LYS A 242 6.89 42.43 86.95
N PRO A 243 7.48 41.82 85.90
CA PRO A 243 7.69 42.61 84.68
C PRO A 243 7.27 41.87 83.38
N ALA A 244 7.26 42.62 82.28
CA ALA A 244 6.79 42.25 80.95
C ALA A 244 7.93 41.68 80.05
N PRO A 245 7.77 41.60 78.70
CA PRO A 245 7.84 40.40 77.84
C PRO A 245 9.21 40.21 77.13
N PRO A 246 9.33 39.24 76.19
CA PRO A 246 9.43 39.71 74.80
C PRO A 246 8.80 38.83 73.70
N ARG A 247 8.41 39.58 72.66
CA ARG A 247 8.28 39.35 71.21
C ARG A 247 8.76 38.03 70.57
N GLY A 248 7.91 37.56 69.64
CA GLY A 248 8.24 36.88 68.37
C GLY A 248 6.92 36.41 67.74
N GLY A 249 6.52 36.66 66.48
CA GLY A 249 7.16 37.28 65.32
C GLY A 249 6.78 36.49 64.07
N ARG A 250 5.76 36.94 63.30
CA ARG A 250 5.50 36.71 61.84
C ARG A 250 5.25 35.23 61.40
N ARG A 251 4.33 34.86 60.48
CA ARG A 251 3.99 35.28 59.09
C ARG A 251 2.58 34.71 58.75
N VAL A 252 1.64 35.47 58.15
CA VAL A 252 1.31 35.64 56.71
C VAL A 252 1.03 34.37 55.91
N ALA A 253 -0.23 34.23 55.43
CA ALA A 253 -0.71 33.79 54.10
C ALA A 253 -2.19 33.38 54.27
N GLY A 254 -3.18 33.72 53.45
CA GLY A 254 -3.25 34.32 52.12
C GLY A 254 -4.59 33.85 51.56
N PHE A 255 -5.50 34.78 51.29
CA PHE A 255 -6.80 34.53 50.65
C PHE A 255 -6.60 34.01 49.22
N VAL A 256 -7.45 33.08 48.77
CA VAL A 256 -7.80 32.94 47.35
C VAL A 256 -9.30 32.71 47.22
N ALA A 257 -9.96 33.69 46.61
CA ALA A 257 -11.33 33.63 46.09
C ALA A 257 -11.26 33.25 44.60
N LEU A 258 -12.25 32.48 44.12
CA LEU A 258 -12.47 32.20 42.70
C LEU A 258 -13.93 32.52 42.34
N PRO A 259 -14.20 33.28 41.27
CA PRO A 259 -15.56 33.68 40.90
C PRO A 259 -16.22 32.70 39.92
N LEU A 260 -17.53 32.55 40.09
CA LEU A 260 -18.54 31.99 39.18
C LEU A 260 -18.77 32.93 37.98
N VAL A 261 -18.75 32.44 36.72
CA VAL A 261 -19.59 32.91 35.59
C VAL A 261 -19.65 31.83 34.48
N GLY A 262 -20.86 31.60 33.94
CA GLY A 262 -21.16 30.99 32.63
C GLY A 262 -22.33 30.00 32.74
N GLY A 263 -23.56 30.21 32.25
CA GLY A 263 -24.05 31.06 31.16
C GLY A 263 -24.48 30.17 29.98
N LEU A 264 -25.55 29.35 30.13
CA LEU A 264 -26.07 28.49 29.05
C LEU A 264 -27.33 29.09 28.41
N LEU A 265 -27.23 29.37 27.11
CA LEU A 265 -28.30 29.77 26.21
C LEU A 265 -29.01 28.51 25.66
N LEU A 266 -30.33 28.44 25.78
CA LEU A 266 -31.16 27.46 25.09
C LEU A 266 -31.57 28.03 23.73
N GLY A 267 -30.97 27.52 22.65
CA GLY A 267 -31.36 27.80 21.28
C GLY A 267 -32.07 26.58 20.68
N GLY A 268 -33.35 26.74 20.33
CA GLY A 268 -34.12 25.75 19.58
C GLY A 268 -33.87 25.87 18.08
N CYS A 269 -33.77 24.73 17.40
CA CYS A 269 -33.86 24.63 15.94
C CYS A 269 -34.78 23.46 15.59
N SER A 270 -35.94 23.77 15.00
CA SER A 270 -36.80 22.81 14.31
C SER A 270 -36.16 22.43 12.97
N PRO A 271 -36.11 21.15 12.57
CA PRO A 271 -35.82 20.83 11.19
C PRO A 271 -37.11 20.87 10.34
N VAL A 272 -36.99 21.60 9.23
CA VAL A 272 -37.95 21.68 8.13
C VAL A 272 -38.02 20.31 7.44
N THR A 273 -39.20 19.72 7.37
CA THR A 273 -39.48 18.53 6.56
C THR A 273 -39.65 18.93 5.10
N THR A 274 -38.75 18.46 4.23
CA THR A 274 -38.99 18.37 2.78
C THR A 274 -39.27 16.91 2.44
N PRO A 275 -40.29 16.60 1.60
CA PRO A 275 -40.59 15.21 1.23
C PRO A 275 -39.61 14.69 0.17
N PRO A 276 -39.21 13.41 0.21
CA PRO A 276 -38.40 12.83 -0.85
C PRO A 276 -39.25 12.63 -2.11
N ALA A 277 -38.69 13.06 -3.25
CA ALA A 277 -39.17 12.67 -4.57
C ALA A 277 -38.94 11.16 -4.77
N ALA A 278 -39.89 10.50 -5.41
CA ALA A 278 -39.82 9.10 -5.77
C ALA A 278 -38.65 8.87 -6.75
N SER A 279 -37.70 8.02 -6.38
CA SER A 279 -36.66 7.54 -7.29
C SER A 279 -37.20 6.33 -8.05
N GLU A 280 -37.47 6.55 -9.32
CA GLU A 280 -37.67 5.51 -10.32
C GLU A 280 -36.33 4.80 -10.57
N VAL A 281 -36.35 3.47 -10.51
CA VAL A 281 -35.18 2.62 -10.73
C VAL A 281 -34.81 2.69 -12.21
N THR A 282 -33.81 3.48 -12.55
CA THR A 282 -33.11 3.42 -13.84
C THR A 282 -31.71 2.91 -13.58
N GLU A 283 -31.30 1.88 -14.31
CA GLU A 283 -29.94 1.33 -14.30
C GLU A 283 -28.93 2.47 -14.32
N ALA A 284 -28.09 2.54 -13.29
CA ALA A 284 -27.01 3.51 -13.25
C ALA A 284 -26.09 3.22 -14.46
N PRO A 285 -25.84 4.20 -15.34
CA PRO A 285 -24.78 4.07 -16.33
C PRO A 285 -23.47 3.84 -15.57
N VAL A 286 -22.58 3.02 -16.12
CA VAL A 286 -21.22 2.85 -15.61
C VAL A 286 -20.59 4.23 -15.57
N LEU A 287 -20.59 4.90 -14.40
CA LEU A 287 -19.91 6.17 -14.22
C LEU A 287 -18.46 5.91 -14.61
N ALA A 288 -17.97 6.62 -15.62
CA ALA A 288 -16.60 6.54 -16.08
C ALA A 288 -15.69 6.74 -14.85
N THR A 289 -15.10 5.65 -14.37
CA THR A 289 -14.25 5.68 -13.19
C THR A 289 -13.01 6.46 -13.57
N LYS A 290 -12.65 7.47 -12.77
CA LYS A 290 -11.44 8.27 -13.03
C LYS A 290 -10.23 7.34 -13.00
N PRO A 291 -9.24 7.51 -13.89
CA PRO A 291 -7.97 6.81 -13.81
C PRO A 291 -7.34 6.95 -12.42
N TYR A 292 -6.76 5.87 -11.93
CA TYR A 292 -6.10 5.81 -10.63
C TYR A 292 -4.75 5.09 -10.75
N PRO A 293 -3.81 5.30 -9.80
CA PRO A 293 -2.52 4.59 -9.81
C PRO A 293 -2.72 3.08 -9.82
N ALA A 294 -2.19 2.39 -10.83
CA ALA A 294 -2.37 0.94 -11.01
C ALA A 294 -2.00 0.12 -9.76
N VAL A 295 -0.96 0.53 -9.03
CA VAL A 295 -0.39 -0.18 -7.89
C VAL A 295 -0.04 0.81 -6.78
N THR A 296 -0.19 0.41 -5.52
CA THR A 296 0.29 1.18 -4.34
C THR A 296 1.76 0.89 -4.03
N GLU A 297 2.45 1.76 -3.30
CA GLU A 297 3.85 1.53 -2.90
C GLU A 297 4.03 0.19 -2.14
N LEU A 298 3.11 -0.13 -1.23
CA LEU A 298 3.14 -1.38 -0.47
C LEU A 298 2.95 -2.60 -1.38
N GLN A 299 2.00 -2.54 -2.32
CA GLN A 299 1.83 -3.61 -3.30
C GLN A 299 3.07 -3.77 -4.18
N PHE A 300 3.64 -2.67 -4.69
CA PHE A 300 4.84 -2.72 -5.52
C PHE A 300 6.01 -3.37 -4.78
N SER A 301 6.20 -3.06 -3.50
CA SER A 301 7.21 -3.71 -2.66
C SER A 301 6.99 -5.22 -2.53
N ARG A 302 5.76 -5.67 -2.28
CA ARG A 302 5.42 -7.11 -2.23
C ARG A 302 5.66 -7.80 -3.58
N ILE A 303 5.26 -7.15 -4.68
CA ILE A 303 5.43 -7.67 -6.03
C ILE A 303 6.93 -7.80 -6.34
N MET A 304 7.73 -6.76 -6.10
CA MET A 304 9.18 -6.79 -6.32
C MET A 304 9.88 -7.84 -5.46
N SER A 305 9.46 -8.02 -4.21
CA SER A 305 9.97 -9.11 -3.36
C SER A 305 9.70 -10.49 -3.98
N SER A 306 8.49 -10.70 -4.51
CA SER A 306 8.11 -11.97 -5.16
C SER A 306 8.88 -12.18 -6.48
N VAL A 307 9.02 -11.14 -7.28
CA VAL A 307 9.77 -11.16 -8.55
C VAL A 307 11.25 -11.47 -8.29
N ALA A 308 11.90 -10.76 -7.38
CA ALA A 308 13.31 -10.97 -7.03
C ALA A 308 13.55 -12.37 -6.44
N ALA A 309 12.63 -12.87 -5.60
CA ALA A 309 12.72 -14.22 -5.08
C ALA A 309 12.62 -15.28 -6.19
N GLN A 310 11.71 -15.11 -7.15
CA GLN A 310 11.57 -16.02 -8.28
C GLN A 310 12.81 -15.99 -9.20
N ILE A 311 13.34 -14.80 -9.48
CA ILE A 311 14.56 -14.64 -10.27
C ILE A 311 15.73 -15.33 -9.60
N ARG A 312 15.91 -15.15 -8.28
CA ARG A 312 16.99 -15.82 -7.53
C ARG A 312 16.90 -17.35 -7.62
N LEU A 313 15.71 -17.92 -7.42
CA LEU A 313 15.49 -19.36 -7.57
C LEU A 313 15.84 -19.85 -8.99
N ALA A 314 15.44 -19.08 -10.00
CA ALA A 314 15.74 -19.42 -11.38
C ALA A 314 17.23 -19.25 -11.74
N ASP A 315 17.90 -18.24 -11.18
CA ASP A 315 19.33 -17.96 -11.36
C ASP A 315 20.18 -19.06 -10.71
N GLU A 316 19.80 -19.56 -9.53
CA GLU A 316 20.47 -20.69 -8.85
C GLU A 316 20.43 -21.98 -9.69
N GLU A 317 19.30 -22.26 -10.36
CA GLU A 317 19.14 -23.45 -11.22
C GLU A 317 19.46 -23.19 -12.71
N LEU A 318 19.74 -21.94 -13.09
CA LEU A 318 19.87 -21.46 -14.46
C LEU A 318 18.65 -21.84 -15.35
N SER A 319 17.45 -21.89 -14.76
CA SER A 319 16.25 -22.48 -15.37
C SER A 319 15.28 -21.43 -15.90
N ILE A 320 15.11 -21.39 -17.23
CA ILE A 320 14.17 -20.49 -17.90
C ILE A 320 12.70 -20.77 -17.52
N ASN A 321 12.36 -22.03 -17.23
CA ASN A 321 11.01 -22.43 -16.85
C ASN A 321 10.63 -21.84 -15.48
N LEU A 322 11.61 -21.63 -14.60
CA LEU A 322 11.41 -20.96 -13.32
C LEU A 322 11.30 -19.45 -13.46
N LEU A 323 11.76 -18.82 -14.56
CA LEU A 323 11.61 -17.37 -14.77
C LEU A 323 10.21 -16.97 -15.25
N GLY A 324 9.62 -17.78 -16.14
CA GLY A 324 8.36 -17.46 -16.82
C GLY A 324 7.21 -16.95 -15.94
N PRO A 325 7.01 -17.45 -14.71
CA PRO A 325 5.94 -16.95 -13.83
C PRO A 325 6.05 -15.48 -13.39
N ARG A 326 7.23 -14.86 -13.48
CA ARG A 326 7.49 -13.49 -12.98
C ARG A 326 8.33 -12.62 -13.92
N VAL A 327 8.82 -13.17 -15.02
CA VAL A 327 9.64 -12.44 -16.00
C VAL A 327 9.09 -12.68 -17.40
N GLN A 328 8.98 -11.59 -18.15
CA GLN A 328 8.53 -11.60 -19.53
C GLN A 328 9.57 -10.92 -20.43
N ASP A 329 9.33 -11.02 -21.72
CA ASP A 329 10.11 -10.35 -22.72
C ASP A 329 10.04 -8.81 -22.58
N PRO A 330 11.14 -8.09 -22.84
CA PRO A 330 12.44 -8.55 -23.33
C PRO A 330 13.37 -9.22 -22.30
N MET A 331 13.17 -9.05 -21.00
CA MET A 331 14.06 -9.60 -19.97
C MET A 331 14.18 -11.15 -20.01
N LEU A 332 13.10 -11.85 -20.34
CA LEU A 332 13.08 -13.32 -20.38
C LEU A 332 14.09 -13.88 -21.40
N SER A 333 14.08 -13.36 -22.62
CA SER A 333 15.01 -13.77 -23.68
C SER A 333 16.46 -13.40 -23.36
N THR A 334 16.71 -12.22 -22.79
CA THR A 334 18.03 -11.82 -22.28
C THR A 334 18.57 -12.81 -21.24
N ARG A 335 17.77 -13.17 -20.24
CA ARG A 335 18.18 -14.11 -19.19
C ARG A 335 18.44 -15.52 -19.72
N ARG A 336 17.66 -15.97 -20.70
CA ARG A 336 17.87 -17.26 -21.35
C ARG A 336 19.29 -17.38 -21.89
N THR A 337 19.75 -16.37 -22.62
CA THR A 337 21.10 -16.36 -23.20
C THR A 337 22.17 -16.25 -22.11
N ALA A 338 21.95 -15.42 -21.09
CA ALA A 338 22.84 -15.35 -19.93
C ALA A 338 23.00 -16.71 -19.22
N TYR A 339 21.92 -17.49 -19.07
CA TYR A 339 22.00 -18.86 -18.51
C TYR A 339 22.78 -19.84 -19.38
N ILE A 340 22.74 -19.71 -20.71
CA ILE A 340 23.55 -20.54 -21.60
C ILE A 340 25.03 -20.21 -21.42
N VAL A 341 25.37 -18.92 -21.38
CA VAL A 341 26.74 -18.45 -21.17
C VAL A 341 27.25 -18.85 -19.78
N GLN A 342 26.48 -18.64 -18.72
CA GLN A 342 26.87 -18.99 -17.35
C GLN A 342 27.14 -20.50 -17.17
N ARG A 343 26.42 -21.36 -17.89
CA ARG A 343 26.69 -22.82 -17.87
C ARG A 343 28.03 -23.17 -18.52
N ALA A 344 28.40 -22.44 -19.58
CA ALA A 344 29.66 -22.65 -20.27
C ALA A 344 30.84 -22.00 -19.53
N ASP A 345 30.59 -20.91 -18.81
CA ASP A 345 31.56 -20.14 -18.05
C ASP A 345 30.97 -19.71 -16.69
N PRO A 346 31.21 -20.49 -15.62
CA PRO A 346 30.73 -20.16 -14.28
C PRO A 346 31.34 -18.88 -13.68
N GLU A 347 32.46 -18.40 -14.21
CA GLU A 347 33.09 -17.14 -13.78
C GLU A 347 32.58 -15.93 -14.59
N SER A 348 31.67 -16.16 -15.55
CA SER A 348 31.08 -15.06 -16.32
C SER A 348 30.26 -14.14 -15.42
N SER A 349 30.35 -12.83 -15.65
CA SER A 349 29.50 -11.81 -15.02
C SER A 349 28.19 -11.59 -15.79
N ALA A 350 27.71 -12.59 -16.53
CA ALA A 350 26.54 -12.46 -17.40
C ALA A 350 25.21 -12.27 -16.63
N LEU A 351 25.16 -12.69 -15.37
CA LEU A 351 23.98 -12.56 -14.51
C LEU A 351 24.12 -11.38 -13.55
N VAL A 352 23.33 -10.33 -13.79
CA VAL A 352 23.22 -9.19 -12.89
C VAL A 352 22.08 -9.45 -11.89
N PRO A 353 22.28 -9.41 -10.57
CA PRO A 353 21.19 -9.63 -9.61
C PRO A 353 20.13 -8.54 -9.68
N ILE A 354 18.86 -8.89 -9.43
CA ILE A 354 17.75 -7.93 -9.30
C ILE A 354 17.38 -7.79 -7.81
N PRO A 355 17.73 -6.69 -7.14
CA PRO A 355 17.36 -6.45 -5.76
C PRO A 355 15.85 -6.22 -5.61
N SER A 356 15.31 -6.54 -4.43
CA SER A 356 13.91 -6.24 -4.08
C SER A 356 13.71 -4.92 -3.35
N SER A 357 14.79 -4.37 -2.76
CA SER A 357 14.76 -3.23 -1.84
C SER A 357 16.16 -2.65 -1.61
N PRO A 358 16.26 -1.42 -1.07
CA PRO A 358 15.18 -0.44 -0.93
C PRO A 358 14.71 0.15 -2.25
N ILE A 359 13.45 0.54 -2.25
CA ILE A 359 12.77 1.14 -3.40
C ILE A 359 12.89 2.65 -3.26
N ARG A 360 13.65 3.28 -4.15
CA ARG A 360 13.90 4.73 -4.14
C ARG A 360 12.75 5.52 -4.72
N LEU A 361 12.09 4.95 -5.72
CA LEU A 361 11.01 5.60 -6.45
C LEU A 361 10.06 4.56 -7.01
N VAL A 362 8.77 4.87 -7.01
CA VAL A 362 7.73 4.09 -7.69
C VAL A 362 6.84 5.07 -8.46
N MET A 363 6.59 4.76 -9.72
CA MET A 363 5.74 5.53 -10.61
C MET A 363 4.78 4.58 -11.33
N PRO A 364 3.60 4.30 -10.73
CA PRO A 364 2.56 3.49 -11.37
C PRO A 364 1.83 4.30 -12.44
N GLN A 365 1.38 3.65 -13.52
CA GLN A 365 0.51 4.30 -14.50
C GLN A 365 -0.89 4.58 -13.92
N GLN A 366 -1.48 5.69 -14.32
CA GLN A 366 -2.90 5.99 -14.12
C GLN A 366 -3.70 5.33 -15.23
N THR A 367 -4.46 4.28 -14.89
CA THR A 367 -5.29 3.57 -15.87
C THR A 367 -6.38 2.78 -15.15
N THR A 368 -7.54 2.66 -15.79
CA THR A 368 -8.60 1.73 -15.40
C THR A 368 -8.55 0.42 -16.20
N GLY A 369 -7.86 0.42 -17.35
CA GLY A 369 -7.72 -0.73 -18.24
C GLY A 369 -6.35 -1.39 -18.16
N TRP A 370 -6.16 -2.38 -19.04
CA TRP A 370 -4.94 -3.16 -19.21
C TRP A 370 -4.40 -2.99 -20.64
N PRO A 371 -3.09 -3.22 -20.89
CA PRO A 371 -2.06 -3.57 -19.92
C PRO A 371 -1.69 -2.40 -19.00
N ARG A 372 -1.18 -2.73 -17.80
CA ARG A 372 -0.74 -1.79 -16.77
C ARG A 372 0.76 -1.91 -16.56
N SER A 373 1.44 -0.78 -16.50
CA SER A 373 2.87 -0.75 -16.21
C SER A 373 3.18 0.10 -14.98
N VAL A 374 4.23 -0.31 -14.25
CA VAL A 374 4.78 0.42 -13.12
C VAL A 374 6.28 0.53 -13.31
N PHE A 375 6.78 1.76 -13.28
CA PHE A 375 8.22 2.01 -13.25
C PHE A 375 8.67 2.12 -11.79
N GLY A 376 9.85 1.59 -11.48
CA GLY A 376 10.46 1.75 -10.17
C GLY A 376 11.97 1.92 -10.27
N ILE A 377 12.56 2.56 -9.27
CA ILE A 377 14.01 2.63 -9.11
C ILE A 377 14.37 1.90 -7.83
N ILE A 378 15.26 0.92 -7.97
CA ILE A 378 15.73 0.09 -6.87
C ILE A 378 17.24 0.27 -6.78
N GLN A 379 17.72 0.42 -5.56
CA GLN A 379 19.13 0.54 -5.29
C GLN A 379 19.42 -0.26 -4.03
N ASP A 380 20.39 -1.16 -4.10
CA ASP A 380 20.85 -1.87 -2.91
C ASP A 380 21.54 -0.88 -1.96
N GLU A 381 21.12 -0.85 -0.70
CA GLU A 381 21.77 -0.02 0.33
C GLU A 381 22.90 -0.76 1.04
N GLU A 382 22.90 -2.09 1.00
CA GLU A 382 23.93 -2.92 1.60
C GLU A 382 25.20 -2.96 0.73
N ASP A 383 25.03 -2.81 -0.57
CA ASP A 383 26.10 -2.66 -1.55
C ASP A 383 26.00 -1.33 -2.30
N LEU A 384 26.67 -0.30 -1.78
CA LEU A 384 26.72 1.03 -2.40
C LEU A 384 27.51 1.06 -3.72
N GLU A 385 28.27 0.01 -4.05
CA GLU A 385 28.95 -0.14 -5.35
C GLU A 385 28.00 -0.71 -6.42
N SER A 386 26.92 -1.38 -6.00
CA SER A 386 25.88 -1.85 -6.93
C SER A 386 25.14 -0.67 -7.58
N PRO A 387 24.97 -0.70 -8.91
CA PRO A 387 24.35 0.41 -9.60
C PRO A 387 22.85 0.47 -9.32
N SER A 388 22.28 1.68 -9.43
CA SER A 388 20.83 1.86 -9.35
C SER A 388 20.15 1.26 -10.58
N LEU A 389 19.09 0.49 -10.39
CA LEU A 389 18.33 -0.14 -11.46
C LEU A 389 16.98 0.54 -11.66
N GLY A 390 16.69 0.92 -12.90
CA GLY A 390 15.34 1.23 -13.36
C GLY A 390 14.63 -0.05 -13.78
N VAL A 391 13.49 -0.36 -13.19
CA VAL A 391 12.71 -1.57 -13.51
C VAL A 391 11.32 -1.21 -14.02
N VAL A 392 10.81 -2.03 -14.95
CA VAL A 392 9.41 -1.95 -15.38
C VAL A 392 8.72 -3.27 -15.13
N LEU A 393 7.67 -3.21 -14.33
CA LEU A 393 6.73 -4.31 -14.14
C LEU A 393 5.51 -4.08 -15.02
N ARG A 394 5.02 -5.14 -15.66
CA ARG A 394 3.85 -5.09 -16.52
C ARG A 394 2.86 -6.20 -16.19
N GLN A 395 1.58 -5.86 -16.21
CA GLN A 395 0.47 -6.78 -16.07
C GLN A 395 -0.41 -6.69 -17.33
N GLU A 396 -0.53 -7.81 -18.04
CA GLU A 396 -1.26 -7.87 -19.32
C GLU A 396 -2.78 -7.89 -19.15
N ASP A 397 -3.28 -8.56 -18.11
CA ASP A 397 -4.71 -8.71 -17.86
C ASP A 397 -4.99 -8.78 -16.35
N PRO A 398 -6.25 -8.66 -15.90
CA PRO A 398 -6.57 -8.62 -14.48
C PRO A 398 -6.15 -9.86 -13.69
N ARG A 399 -6.08 -11.04 -14.32
CA ARG A 399 -5.79 -12.32 -13.66
C ARG A 399 -4.31 -12.69 -13.74
N SER A 400 -3.57 -12.11 -14.68
CA SER A 400 -2.12 -12.25 -14.78
C SER A 400 -1.39 -11.55 -13.63
N GLN A 401 -0.24 -12.11 -13.25
CA GLN A 401 0.69 -11.49 -12.32
C GLN A 401 1.44 -10.34 -12.99
N TYR A 402 2.07 -9.47 -12.19
CA TYR A 402 3.04 -8.53 -12.72
C TYR A 402 4.35 -9.26 -13.06
N HIS A 403 4.84 -9.02 -14.27
CA HIS A 403 6.09 -9.58 -14.78
C HIS A 403 7.11 -8.47 -14.98
N LEU A 404 8.38 -8.76 -14.66
CA LEU A 404 9.51 -7.90 -15.00
C LEU A 404 9.75 -7.95 -16.51
N THR A 405 9.73 -6.79 -17.16
CA THR A 405 9.95 -6.65 -18.62
C THR A 405 11.25 -5.93 -18.92
N TYR A 406 11.58 -4.88 -18.16
CA TYR A 406 12.83 -4.12 -18.28
C TYR A 406 13.57 -4.05 -16.94
N ALA A 407 14.91 -4.13 -17.01
CA ALA A 407 15.82 -3.81 -15.92
C ALA A 407 17.06 -3.14 -16.51
N VAL A 408 17.15 -1.83 -16.34
CA VAL A 408 18.19 -0.98 -16.93
C VAL A 408 19.08 -0.41 -15.84
N VAL A 409 20.39 -0.43 -16.08
CA VAL A 409 21.36 0.21 -15.20
C VAL A 409 21.31 1.72 -15.42
N LEU A 410 21.03 2.48 -14.37
CA LEU A 410 21.02 3.94 -14.45
C LEU A 410 22.44 4.50 -14.54
N ASN A 411 22.60 5.57 -15.32
CA ASN A 411 23.88 6.25 -15.45
C ASN A 411 24.32 6.82 -14.08
N PRO A 412 25.63 6.78 -13.75
CA PRO A 412 26.13 7.38 -12.52
C PRO A 412 25.72 8.85 -12.41
N GLN A 413 25.17 9.23 -11.25
CA GLN A 413 24.74 10.61 -10.96
C GLN A 413 23.70 11.17 -11.95
N VAL A 414 22.91 10.30 -12.60
CA VAL A 414 21.86 10.73 -13.53
C VAL A 414 20.85 11.65 -12.82
N GLN A 415 20.55 12.78 -13.47
CA GLN A 415 19.49 13.69 -13.00
C GLN A 415 18.16 13.24 -13.59
N LEU A 416 17.34 12.64 -12.74
CA LEU A 416 15.97 12.27 -13.08
C LEU A 416 15.11 13.54 -13.27
N PRO A 417 14.18 13.52 -14.24
CA PRO A 417 13.19 14.59 -14.37
C PRO A 417 12.25 14.60 -13.15
N ASP A 418 11.42 15.64 -13.04
CA ASP A 418 10.37 15.67 -12.02
C ASP A 418 9.29 14.62 -12.32
N LEU A 419 9.10 13.67 -11.39
CA LEU A 419 8.22 12.52 -11.56
C LEU A 419 6.99 12.61 -10.65
N PRO A 420 5.80 12.22 -11.13
CA PRO A 420 4.61 12.17 -10.30
C PRO A 420 4.78 11.26 -9.09
N ALA A 421 4.25 11.68 -7.94
CA ALA A 421 4.23 10.86 -6.73
C ALA A 421 3.40 9.57 -6.94
N ALA A 422 3.76 8.48 -6.26
CA ALA A 422 3.15 7.16 -6.47
C ALA A 422 1.63 7.12 -6.17
N ASN A 423 1.16 7.95 -5.24
CA ASN A 423 -0.27 8.07 -4.90
C ASN A 423 -1.10 8.80 -5.97
N ILE A 424 -0.45 9.54 -6.88
CA ILE A 424 -1.08 10.19 -8.03
C ILE A 424 -0.87 9.33 -9.28
N GLY A 425 0.34 8.80 -9.48
CA GLY A 425 0.73 8.01 -10.64
C GLY A 425 0.97 8.86 -11.89
N ALA A 426 1.55 8.25 -12.92
CA ALA A 426 1.82 8.90 -14.21
C ALA A 426 0.70 8.64 -15.22
N PRO A 427 0.18 9.66 -15.93
CA PRO A 427 -0.70 9.43 -17.08
C PRO A 427 -0.08 8.44 -18.07
N LYS A 428 -0.89 7.47 -18.54
CA LYS A 428 -0.48 6.52 -19.58
C LYS A 428 -0.26 7.27 -20.89
N LEU A 429 0.92 7.08 -21.49
CA LEU A 429 1.28 7.67 -22.78
C LEU A 429 1.28 6.60 -23.87
N ALA A 430 0.60 6.86 -24.98
CA ALA A 430 0.64 5.97 -26.14
C ALA A 430 1.99 6.06 -26.87
N PRO A 431 2.47 4.99 -27.52
CA PRO A 431 3.73 5.02 -28.26
C PRO A 431 3.81 6.09 -29.37
N ASP A 432 2.68 6.41 -29.99
CA ASP A 432 2.53 7.41 -31.06
C ASP A 432 2.09 8.81 -30.53
N SER A 433 2.15 9.01 -29.22
CA SER A 433 1.70 10.25 -28.60
C SER A 433 2.50 11.46 -29.06
N LYS A 434 1.79 12.56 -29.34
CA LYS A 434 2.37 13.86 -29.76
C LYS A 434 2.52 14.86 -28.62
N LEU A 435 2.42 14.39 -27.37
CA LEU A 435 2.53 15.24 -26.18
C LEU A 435 3.98 15.55 -25.80
N THR A 436 4.92 14.78 -26.34
CA THR A 436 6.37 14.93 -26.18
C THR A 436 7.01 15.56 -27.41
N ARG A 437 8.28 15.97 -27.30
CA ARG A 437 9.03 16.61 -28.40
C ARG A 437 9.06 15.76 -29.67
N ILE A 438 9.27 14.45 -29.51
CA ILE A 438 9.06 13.41 -30.53
C ILE A 438 8.23 12.29 -29.91
N SER A 439 7.57 11.45 -30.72
CA SER A 439 6.76 10.37 -30.17
C SER A 439 7.65 9.31 -29.50
N PRO A 440 7.19 8.64 -28.42
CA PRO A 440 7.98 7.58 -27.79
C PRO A 440 8.49 6.50 -28.74
N GLN A 441 7.71 6.13 -29.75
CA GLN A 441 8.11 5.18 -30.79
C GLN A 441 9.26 5.73 -31.66
N ASP A 442 9.18 7.00 -32.05
CA ASP A 442 10.18 7.65 -32.90
C ASP A 442 11.53 7.81 -32.17
N VAL A 443 11.52 7.95 -30.84
CA VAL A 443 12.78 8.00 -30.03
C VAL A 443 13.68 6.81 -30.34
N VAL A 444 13.10 5.60 -30.41
CA VAL A 444 13.86 4.37 -30.64
C VAL A 444 14.42 4.37 -32.07
N ALA A 445 13.60 4.72 -33.06
CA ALA A 445 14.00 4.76 -34.47
C ALA A 445 15.05 5.84 -34.78
N HIS A 446 14.88 7.04 -34.22
CA HIS A 446 15.81 8.14 -34.42
C HIS A 446 17.14 7.83 -33.73
N TYR A 447 17.11 7.32 -32.50
CA TYR A 447 18.33 7.02 -31.75
C TYR A 447 19.18 5.93 -32.44
N SER A 448 18.57 4.89 -33.04
CA SER A 448 19.35 3.90 -33.80
C SER A 448 20.10 4.50 -34.99
N GLN A 449 19.50 5.46 -35.70
CA GLN A 449 20.19 6.16 -36.79
C GLN A 449 21.32 7.03 -36.26
N VAL A 450 21.11 7.70 -35.12
CA VAL A 450 22.18 8.48 -34.48
C VAL A 450 23.34 7.60 -34.03
N ILE A 451 23.08 6.40 -33.51
CA ILE A 451 24.16 5.43 -33.19
C ILE A 451 24.96 5.06 -34.44
N ASN A 452 24.30 4.78 -35.56
CA ASN A 452 24.98 4.33 -36.78
C ASN A 452 25.74 5.46 -37.50
N GLU A 453 25.16 6.66 -37.59
CA GLU A 453 25.68 7.76 -38.42
C GLU A 453 26.38 8.86 -37.59
N GLY A 454 26.23 8.82 -36.26
CA GLY A 454 26.78 9.81 -35.35
C GLY A 454 26.26 11.22 -35.61
N THR A 455 27.19 12.18 -35.64
CA THR A 455 26.86 13.60 -35.86
C THR A 455 26.40 13.93 -37.28
N GLN A 456 26.52 12.98 -38.23
CA GLN A 456 26.01 13.14 -39.59
C GLN A 456 24.51 12.82 -39.71
N SER A 457 23.92 12.16 -38.70
CA SER A 457 22.50 11.86 -38.67
C SER A 457 21.64 13.12 -38.66
N GLU A 458 20.52 13.10 -39.39
CA GLU A 458 19.55 14.20 -39.36
C GLU A 458 18.96 14.42 -37.95
N TYR A 459 18.90 13.37 -37.13
CA TYR A 459 18.36 13.40 -35.78
C TYR A 459 19.38 13.71 -34.69
N ALA A 460 20.67 13.92 -35.02
CA ALA A 460 21.73 14.11 -34.03
C ALA A 460 21.47 15.27 -33.06
N ARG A 461 20.77 16.32 -33.51
CA ARG A 461 20.41 17.50 -32.69
C ARG A 461 19.27 17.26 -31.70
N GLU A 462 18.54 16.15 -31.85
CA GLU A 462 17.47 15.79 -30.91
C GLU A 462 18.04 15.26 -29.59
N PHE A 463 19.24 14.66 -29.61
CA PHE A 463 19.84 13.97 -28.48
C PHE A 463 21.03 14.71 -27.89
N SER A 464 21.26 14.52 -26.60
CA SER A 464 22.37 15.11 -25.84
C SER A 464 23.64 14.26 -25.94
N LEU A 465 24.20 14.10 -27.14
CA LEU A 465 25.29 13.13 -27.42
C LEU A 465 26.56 13.34 -26.60
N ALA A 466 26.93 14.59 -26.32
CA ALA A 466 28.16 14.89 -25.58
C ALA A 466 28.12 14.39 -24.11
N ALA A 467 26.94 14.19 -23.55
CA ALA A 467 26.73 13.73 -22.18
C ALA A 467 26.13 12.31 -22.14
N ASP A 468 26.18 11.58 -23.25
CA ASP A 468 25.56 10.27 -23.41
C ASP A 468 26.61 9.16 -23.33
N PRO A 469 26.69 8.42 -22.20
CA PRO A 469 27.66 7.35 -22.04
C PRO A 469 27.41 6.16 -22.98
N LEU A 470 26.16 5.95 -23.41
CA LEU A 470 25.85 4.88 -24.37
C LEU A 470 26.38 5.26 -25.74
N PHE A 471 26.09 6.47 -26.22
CA PHE A 471 26.64 6.95 -27.50
C PHE A 471 28.17 6.90 -27.52
N ALA A 472 28.83 7.27 -26.41
CA ALA A 472 30.28 7.16 -26.30
C ALA A 472 30.81 5.71 -26.33
N ALA A 473 29.98 4.72 -25.96
CA ALA A 473 30.37 3.32 -25.88
C ALA A 473 30.10 2.52 -27.17
N ILE A 474 29.07 2.88 -27.94
CA ILE A 474 28.64 2.13 -29.15
C ILE A 474 28.51 2.99 -30.41
N GLY A 475 28.74 4.31 -30.33
CA GLY A 475 28.68 5.19 -31.49
C GLY A 475 29.86 4.98 -32.47
N PRO A 476 29.92 5.76 -33.57
CA PRO A 476 30.88 5.53 -34.66
C PRO A 476 32.35 5.63 -34.22
N ASP A 477 32.64 6.52 -33.28
CA ASP A 477 34.00 6.67 -32.72
C ASP A 477 34.41 5.42 -31.93
N ALA A 478 33.49 4.81 -31.19
CA ALA A 478 33.73 3.58 -30.46
C ALA A 478 33.88 2.38 -31.40
N ALA A 479 33.06 2.32 -32.45
CA ALA A 479 33.18 1.32 -33.52
C ALA A 479 34.56 1.39 -34.20
N LEU A 480 35.05 2.60 -34.50
CA LEU A 480 36.37 2.79 -35.09
C LEU A 480 37.50 2.31 -34.15
N LEU A 481 37.46 2.68 -32.87
CA LEU A 481 38.43 2.19 -31.87
C LEU A 481 38.37 0.66 -31.72
N ARG A 482 37.18 0.08 -31.81
CA ARG A 482 37.00 -1.37 -31.75
C ARG A 482 37.56 -2.06 -32.99
N GLN A 483 37.34 -1.52 -34.19
CA GLN A 483 37.97 -1.99 -35.43
C GLN A 483 39.51 -1.95 -35.32
N GLU A 484 40.06 -0.84 -34.82
CA GLU A 484 41.51 -0.70 -34.59
C GLU A 484 42.06 -1.77 -33.64
N SER A 485 41.29 -2.19 -32.63
CA SER A 485 41.69 -3.24 -31.68
C SER A 485 41.86 -4.63 -32.32
N PHE A 486 41.20 -4.88 -33.45
CA PHE A 486 41.32 -6.13 -34.21
C PHE A 486 42.43 -6.08 -35.29
N GLY A 487 43.00 -4.91 -35.58
CA GLY A 487 44.05 -4.71 -36.58
C GLY A 487 43.54 -4.83 -38.03
N GLU A 488 44.47 -5.04 -38.97
CA GLU A 488 44.17 -5.03 -40.41
C GLU A 488 43.73 -6.39 -40.99
N THR A 489 43.67 -7.44 -40.16
CA THR A 489 43.39 -8.81 -40.61
C THR A 489 41.92 -9.23 -40.47
N VAL A 490 41.15 -8.45 -39.71
CA VAL A 490 39.75 -8.72 -39.38
C VAL A 490 38.94 -7.49 -39.71
N GLU A 491 37.80 -7.70 -40.35
CA GLU A 491 36.81 -6.67 -40.63
C GLU A 491 35.66 -6.85 -39.66
N VAL A 492 35.22 -5.75 -39.05
CA VAL A 492 34.07 -5.74 -38.16
C VAL A 492 33.04 -4.73 -38.66
N ASP A 493 31.83 -5.22 -38.89
CA ASP A 493 30.67 -4.41 -39.23
C ASP A 493 29.71 -4.36 -38.05
N TRP A 494 29.12 -3.20 -37.81
CA TRP A 494 28.07 -3.01 -36.80
C TRP A 494 26.84 -2.40 -37.44
N GLU A 495 25.68 -2.89 -37.05
CA GLU A 495 24.40 -2.32 -37.45
C GLU A 495 23.46 -2.29 -36.24
N THR A 496 23.02 -1.10 -35.86
CA THR A 496 22.00 -0.93 -34.82
C THR A 496 20.64 -0.65 -35.45
N THR A 497 19.62 -1.43 -35.08
CA THR A 497 18.25 -1.31 -35.59
C THR A 497 17.21 -1.32 -34.46
N PRO A 498 16.05 -0.69 -34.65
CA PRO A 498 14.93 -0.82 -33.71
C PRO A 498 14.38 -2.24 -33.68
N THR A 499 13.98 -2.70 -32.50
CA THR A 499 13.23 -3.97 -32.36
C THR A 499 11.72 -3.75 -32.45
N ASP A 500 10.97 -4.84 -32.59
CA ASP A 500 9.50 -4.87 -32.52
C ASP A 500 8.96 -4.94 -31.08
N ARG A 501 9.84 -4.82 -30.08
CA ARG A 501 9.46 -4.90 -28.65
C ARG A 501 8.65 -3.67 -28.24
N ASP A 502 7.69 -3.89 -27.34
CA ASP A 502 6.80 -2.86 -26.84
C ASP A 502 7.56 -1.68 -26.20
N VAL A 503 7.33 -0.48 -26.72
CA VAL A 503 7.82 0.77 -26.13
C VAL A 503 6.93 1.16 -24.95
N VAL A 504 7.52 1.31 -23.76
CA VAL A 504 6.79 1.70 -22.55
C VAL A 504 7.13 3.15 -22.22
N ALA A 505 6.10 3.99 -22.12
CA ALA A 505 6.26 5.40 -21.81
C ALA A 505 5.42 5.84 -20.59
N PHE A 506 6.00 6.73 -19.80
CA PHE A 506 5.39 7.33 -18.61
C PHE A 506 5.52 8.85 -18.68
N SER A 507 4.40 9.58 -18.54
CA SER A 507 4.45 11.04 -18.49
C SER A 507 5.15 11.53 -17.22
N THR A 508 6.03 12.52 -17.36
CA THR A 508 6.64 13.24 -16.22
C THR A 508 5.69 14.32 -15.70
N ALA A 509 5.99 14.88 -14.52
CA ALA A 509 5.18 15.94 -13.92
C ALA A 509 5.23 17.25 -14.74
N ALA A 510 6.34 17.48 -15.45
CA ALA A 510 6.55 18.64 -16.32
C ALA A 510 6.01 18.44 -17.76
N GLY A 511 5.29 17.35 -18.04
CA GLY A 511 4.68 17.08 -19.35
C GLY A 511 5.61 16.44 -20.39
N GLY A 512 6.85 16.09 -20.02
CA GLY A 512 7.71 15.22 -20.83
C GLY A 512 7.36 13.75 -20.61
N ALA A 513 8.26 12.85 -21.00
CA ALA A 513 8.12 11.41 -20.76
C ALA A 513 9.44 10.74 -20.39
N ILE A 514 9.34 9.68 -19.61
CA ILE A 514 10.36 8.63 -19.55
C ILE A 514 9.93 7.53 -20.50
N VAL A 515 10.84 7.10 -21.38
CA VAL A 515 10.58 6.09 -22.43
C VAL A 515 11.57 4.95 -22.28
N LEU A 516 11.07 3.72 -22.30
CA LEU A 516 11.87 2.50 -22.37
C LEU A 516 11.63 1.82 -23.71
N GLY A 517 12.72 1.39 -24.33
CA GLY A 517 12.70 0.68 -25.60
C GLY A 517 13.92 -0.22 -25.75
N THR A 518 13.93 -0.98 -26.84
CA THR A 518 14.98 -1.95 -27.13
C THR A 518 15.50 -1.77 -28.55
N LEU A 519 16.82 -1.64 -28.67
CA LEU A 519 17.54 -1.71 -29.92
C LEU A 519 18.22 -3.07 -30.06
N SER A 520 18.38 -3.53 -31.29
CA SER A 520 19.20 -4.68 -31.64
C SER A 520 20.48 -4.18 -32.29
N GLU A 521 21.62 -4.69 -31.85
CA GLU A 521 22.92 -4.47 -32.46
C GLU A 521 23.41 -5.81 -33.02
N ALA A 522 23.76 -5.82 -34.31
CA ALA A 522 24.41 -6.94 -34.96
C ALA A 522 25.89 -6.59 -35.20
N GLU A 523 26.79 -7.34 -34.57
CA GLU A 523 28.25 -7.23 -34.75
C GLU A 523 28.74 -8.41 -35.60
N LYS A 524 29.24 -8.15 -36.81
CA LYS A 524 29.80 -9.16 -37.72
C LYS A 524 31.32 -9.07 -37.73
N VAL A 525 32.00 -10.11 -37.27
CA VAL A 525 33.46 -10.18 -37.21
C VAL A 525 33.95 -11.20 -38.24
N MET A 526 34.63 -10.75 -39.29
CA MET A 526 35.02 -11.55 -40.46
C MET A 526 36.53 -11.51 -40.73
N PRO A 527 37.15 -12.62 -41.20
CA PRO A 527 38.54 -12.61 -41.62
C PRO A 527 38.69 -11.99 -43.01
N ILE A 528 39.64 -11.05 -43.18
CA ILE A 528 39.91 -10.40 -44.48
C ILE A 528 40.73 -11.33 -45.40
N GLN A 529 41.63 -12.14 -44.82
CA GLN A 529 42.52 -13.01 -45.58
C GLN A 529 41.91 -14.38 -45.84
N SER A 530 41.93 -14.82 -47.11
CA SER A 530 41.51 -16.16 -47.50
C SER A 530 42.31 -17.24 -46.76
N GLY A 531 41.60 -18.10 -46.02
CA GLY A 531 42.19 -19.18 -45.23
C GLY A 531 42.49 -18.82 -43.77
N ALA A 532 42.29 -17.56 -43.36
CA ALA A 532 42.34 -17.17 -41.95
C ALA A 532 41.04 -17.59 -41.22
N THR A 533 41.13 -17.76 -39.90
CA THR A 533 40.01 -18.15 -39.04
C THR A 533 39.90 -17.21 -37.85
N ILE A 534 38.67 -16.86 -37.48
CA ILE A 534 38.35 -16.10 -36.28
C ILE A 534 38.09 -17.06 -35.12
N ASN A 535 38.74 -16.83 -33.99
CA ASN A 535 38.49 -17.60 -32.76
C ASN A 535 37.23 -17.11 -32.06
N SER A 536 36.41 -18.04 -31.58
CA SER A 536 35.20 -17.72 -30.81
C SER A 536 35.57 -17.27 -29.39
N SER A 537 34.90 -16.26 -28.84
CA SER A 537 34.85 -16.06 -27.38
C SER A 537 34.12 -17.23 -26.71
N ILE A 538 34.24 -17.36 -25.38
CA ILE A 538 33.55 -18.43 -24.64
C ILE A 538 32.02 -18.30 -24.79
N ALA A 539 31.49 -17.08 -24.74
CA ALA A 539 30.07 -16.80 -24.96
C ALA A 539 29.61 -17.18 -26.38
N VAL A 540 30.36 -16.81 -27.42
CA VAL A 540 30.04 -17.18 -28.81
C VAL A 540 30.08 -18.69 -28.99
N ARG A 541 31.06 -19.37 -28.39
CA ARG A 541 31.17 -20.83 -28.42
C ARG A 541 30.00 -21.50 -27.71
N ALA A 542 29.54 -20.95 -26.59
CA ALA A 542 28.39 -21.47 -25.85
C ALA A 542 27.11 -21.45 -26.69
N LEU A 543 26.98 -20.48 -27.59
CA LEU A 543 25.80 -20.31 -28.45
C LEU A 543 25.90 -21.03 -29.79
N THR A 544 27.09 -21.08 -30.39
CA THR A 544 27.31 -21.65 -31.73
C THR A 544 27.85 -23.08 -31.71
N SER A 545 28.41 -23.53 -30.58
CA SER A 545 29.24 -24.75 -30.45
C SER A 545 30.52 -24.78 -31.31
N LEU A 546 30.90 -23.65 -31.93
CA LEU A 546 32.10 -23.54 -32.77
C LEU A 546 33.23 -22.85 -31.99
N SER A 547 34.44 -23.42 -32.06
CA SER A 547 35.63 -22.82 -31.43
C SER A 547 36.35 -21.81 -32.31
N GLN A 548 36.18 -21.92 -33.63
CA GLN A 548 36.73 -21.05 -34.65
C GLN A 548 35.87 -21.11 -35.91
N SER A 549 35.93 -20.08 -36.74
CA SER A 549 35.21 -19.98 -38.02
C SER A 549 36.10 -19.35 -39.10
N SER A 550 36.11 -19.93 -40.31
CA SER A 550 36.75 -19.33 -41.47
C SER A 550 35.90 -18.26 -42.16
N ARG A 551 34.61 -18.15 -41.78
CA ARG A 551 33.66 -17.16 -42.31
C ARG A 551 33.50 -15.97 -41.39
N GLY A 552 33.79 -16.14 -40.10
CA GLY A 552 33.48 -15.18 -39.06
C GLY A 552 32.25 -15.54 -38.24
N PHE A 553 31.89 -14.63 -37.33
CA PHE A 553 30.74 -14.74 -36.44
C PHE A 553 29.90 -13.47 -36.52
N GLU A 554 28.58 -13.64 -36.46
CA GLU A 554 27.61 -12.56 -36.25
C GLU A 554 27.05 -12.71 -34.84
N VAL A 555 27.15 -11.66 -34.05
CA VAL A 555 26.72 -11.59 -32.66
C VAL A 555 25.56 -10.61 -32.58
N ASP A 556 24.42 -11.11 -32.11
CA ASP A 556 23.20 -10.32 -31.94
C ASP A 556 23.06 -9.96 -30.46
N SER A 557 22.89 -8.67 -30.19
CA SER A 557 22.72 -8.12 -28.84
C SER A 557 21.54 -7.18 -28.76
N HIS A 558 20.87 -7.16 -27.61
CA HIS A 558 19.84 -6.19 -27.31
C HIS A 558 20.34 -5.14 -26.34
N ILE A 559 19.95 -3.90 -26.60
CA ILE A 559 20.25 -2.73 -25.77
C ILE A 559 18.92 -2.20 -25.26
N GLN A 560 18.66 -2.41 -23.97
CA GLN A 560 17.51 -1.83 -23.30
C GLN A 560 17.89 -0.45 -22.79
N ILE A 561 17.14 0.59 -23.17
CA ILE A 561 17.54 1.97 -22.92
C ILE A 561 16.38 2.73 -22.27
N LEU A 562 16.71 3.59 -21.31
CA LEU A 562 15.82 4.51 -20.64
C LEU A 562 16.14 5.93 -21.10
N TRP A 563 15.20 6.58 -21.78
CA TRP A 563 15.33 7.97 -22.19
C TRP A 563 14.43 8.89 -21.37
N TYR A 564 14.87 10.13 -21.20
CA TYR A 564 13.98 11.25 -20.93
C TYR A 564 13.72 12.03 -22.21
N VAL A 565 12.44 12.17 -22.55
CA VAL A 565 11.95 12.93 -23.70
C VAL A 565 11.26 14.20 -23.19
N PRO A 566 11.76 15.39 -23.55
CA PRO A 566 11.15 16.66 -23.13
C PRO A 566 9.71 16.84 -23.65
N PRO A 567 8.91 17.74 -23.03
CA PRO A 567 7.58 18.07 -23.51
C PRO A 567 7.61 18.69 -24.91
N VAL A 568 6.48 18.62 -25.62
CA VAL A 568 6.30 19.33 -26.89
C VAL A 568 6.59 20.83 -26.75
N GLY A 569 7.34 21.38 -27.70
CA GLY A 569 7.76 22.79 -27.69
C GLY A 569 8.96 23.12 -26.78
N SER A 570 9.56 22.13 -26.12
CA SER A 570 10.83 22.30 -25.42
C SER A 570 12.01 22.29 -26.39
N GLU A 571 13.01 23.14 -26.11
CA GLU A 571 14.32 23.16 -26.79
C GLU A 571 15.34 22.21 -26.13
N GLU A 572 14.98 21.54 -25.02
CA GLU A 572 15.85 20.57 -24.36
C GLU A 572 16.08 19.34 -25.27
N SER A 573 17.30 18.82 -25.27
CA SER A 573 17.65 17.57 -25.95
C SER A 573 17.19 16.35 -25.14
N ILE A 574 16.90 15.26 -25.84
CA ILE A 574 16.60 13.95 -25.26
C ILE A 574 17.87 13.42 -24.58
N ARG A 575 17.71 12.83 -23.40
CA ARG A 575 18.82 12.33 -22.57
C ARG A 575 18.67 10.84 -22.30
N VAL A 576 19.76 10.09 -22.46
CA VAL A 576 19.84 8.70 -21.97
C VAL A 576 20.06 8.72 -20.46
N LEU A 577 19.11 8.14 -19.73
CA LEU A 577 19.15 8.04 -18.27
C LEU A 577 19.83 6.75 -17.79
N GLY A 578 19.82 5.71 -18.61
CA GLY A 578 20.40 4.41 -18.27
C GLY A 578 20.21 3.42 -19.42
N PHE A 579 21.00 2.36 -19.38
CA PHE A 579 20.94 1.29 -20.37
C PHE A 579 21.48 -0.02 -19.81
N THR A 580 21.08 -1.13 -20.43
CA THR A 580 21.68 -2.45 -20.21
C THR A 580 21.94 -3.08 -21.57
N TYR A 581 23.18 -3.53 -21.76
CA TYR A 581 23.58 -4.33 -22.91
C TYR A 581 23.42 -5.82 -22.60
N SER A 582 22.93 -6.60 -23.55
CA SER A 582 22.63 -8.01 -23.32
C SER A 582 22.81 -8.84 -24.58
N LEU A 583 23.65 -9.87 -24.48
CA LEU A 583 23.85 -10.83 -25.56
C LEU A 583 22.55 -11.61 -25.80
N MET A 584 22.11 -11.71 -27.06
CA MET A 584 20.90 -12.40 -27.45
C MET A 584 21.19 -13.70 -28.20
N GLY A 585 22.19 -13.68 -29.07
CA GLY A 585 22.53 -14.82 -29.92
C GLY A 585 23.89 -14.65 -30.57
N ALA A 586 24.38 -15.74 -31.14
CA ALA A 586 25.51 -15.71 -32.05
C ALA A 586 25.33 -16.81 -33.10
N LYS A 587 25.79 -16.55 -34.32
CA LYS A 587 25.77 -17.50 -35.45
C LYS A 587 27.02 -17.34 -36.30
N GLU A 588 27.33 -18.35 -37.10
CA GLU A 588 28.38 -18.24 -38.12
C GLU A 588 27.82 -17.49 -39.33
N VAL A 589 28.57 -16.53 -39.88
CA VAL A 589 28.12 -15.69 -41.01
C VAL A 589 27.76 -16.55 -42.22
N SER A 590 26.51 -16.52 -42.70
CA SER A 590 26.04 -17.28 -43.87
C SER A 590 26.62 -16.74 -45.18
N ASN A 591 26.89 -17.62 -46.15
CA ASN A 591 27.06 -17.18 -47.54
C ASN A 591 25.69 -16.74 -48.06
N GLU A 592 25.58 -15.52 -48.56
CA GLU A 592 24.46 -15.13 -49.44
C GLU A 592 24.47 -15.95 -50.74
#